data_AF-A0A3B0P360-F1
#
_entry.id   AF-A0A3B0P360-F1
#
_cell.length_a   1.000
_cell.length_b   1.000
_cell.length_c   1.000
_cell.angle_alpha   90.00
_cell.angle_beta   90.00
_cell.angle_gamma   90.00
#
_symmetry.space_group_name_H-M   'P 1'
#
loop_
_entity.id
_entity.type
_entity.pdbx_description
1 polymer ?
#
loop_
_entity_poly.entity_id
_entity_poly.type
_entity_poly.pdbx_seq_one_letter_code
_entity_poly.pdbx_strand_id
1 'polypeptide(L)'
;MIAISVVMFLISVRILPISALPAFKFSFIGLPIKITGFVFGPIVGIITGILADLISFALVPTYYNVLYTLAVAVAGFVPGLAAYYFFNLNELFFSRKYRIYKYKQTVDFFKIQFSEALARENSEDLQYFSEKIAFYEVKIILLETKKKPMAMINFAFISAIVFLVLQIIIIVAIFSKLDNSIFEHNRFIKNKTFYVILTTSGFIGMIVFVVLYRLFLRKKYQTFIEIMAIITFCAILELVNTVLLAW
;
A
#
# COMPACT_ATOMS: atom_id res chain seq x y z
N MET A 1 19.96 7.58 -3.08
CA MET A 1 18.70 8.16 -2.56
C MET A 1 18.85 8.90 -1.24
N ILE A 2 19.63 8.39 -0.26
CA ILE A 2 19.96 9.14 0.97
C ILE A 2 20.56 10.51 0.63
N ALA A 3 21.58 10.54 -0.23
CA ALA A 3 22.20 11.79 -0.69
C ALA A 3 21.20 12.76 -1.34
N ILE A 4 20.25 12.28 -2.15
CA ILE A 4 19.21 13.13 -2.78
C ILE A 4 18.27 13.71 -1.72
N SER A 5 17.93 12.93 -0.69
CA SER A 5 17.08 13.37 0.42
C SER A 5 17.76 14.49 1.22
N VAL A 6 19.04 14.30 1.54
CA VAL A 6 19.88 15.28 2.26
C VAL A 6 20.11 16.53 1.40
N VAL A 7 20.38 16.38 0.09
CA VAL A 7 20.55 17.53 -0.82
C VAL A 7 19.25 18.32 -0.94
N MET A 8 18.09 17.66 -1.09
CA MET A 8 16.79 18.33 -1.10
C MET A 8 16.48 19.05 0.22
N PHE A 9 16.90 18.48 1.36
CA PHE A 9 16.84 19.19 2.64
C PHE A 9 17.66 20.47 2.63
N LEU A 10 18.94 20.37 2.26
CA LEU A 10 19.86 21.51 2.25
C LEU A 10 19.38 22.63 1.34
N ILE A 11 18.85 22.27 0.16
CA ILE A 11 18.23 23.22 -0.76
C ILE A 11 16.98 23.85 -0.13
N SER A 12 16.09 23.06 0.49
CA SER A 12 14.85 23.56 1.09
C SER A 12 15.10 24.53 2.24
N VAL A 13 16.11 24.28 3.09
CA VAL A 13 16.49 25.16 4.20
C VAL A 13 17.10 26.47 3.69
N ARG A 14 17.76 26.44 2.52
CA ARG A 14 18.38 27.64 1.92
C ARG A 14 17.39 28.51 1.14
N ILE A 15 16.40 27.92 0.46
CA ILE A 15 15.42 28.65 -0.35
C ILE A 15 14.31 29.27 0.52
N LEU A 16 13.88 28.58 1.58
CA LEU A 16 12.87 29.08 2.51
C LEU A 16 13.48 29.17 3.92
N PRO A 17 13.99 30.34 4.35
CA PRO A 17 14.52 30.53 5.70
C PRO A 17 13.37 30.66 6.71
N ILE A 18 12.52 29.65 6.80
CA ILE A 18 11.50 29.46 7.85
C ILE A 18 12.09 28.55 8.94
N SER A 19 13.41 28.62 9.13
CA SER A 19 14.19 27.87 10.12
C SER A 19 13.78 28.19 11.58
N ALA A 20 12.95 29.21 11.78
CA ALA A 20 12.49 29.67 13.09
C ALA A 20 11.21 28.99 13.60
N LEU A 21 10.49 28.23 12.76
CA LEU A 21 9.33 27.45 13.19
C LEU A 21 9.70 25.96 13.27
N PRO A 22 10.08 25.43 14.45
CA PRO A 22 10.45 24.02 14.61
C PRO A 22 9.33 23.04 14.22
N ALA A 23 8.08 23.49 14.21
CA ALA A 23 6.90 22.70 13.83
C ALA A 23 6.65 22.62 12.30
N PHE A 24 7.22 23.51 11.49
CA PHE A 24 6.97 23.61 10.04
C PHE A 24 8.23 23.32 9.22
N LYS A 25 8.87 22.17 9.44
CA LYS A 25 9.84 21.64 8.47
C LYS A 25 9.07 21.16 7.24
N PHE A 26 9.11 21.91 6.14
CA PHE A 26 8.47 21.51 4.89
C PHE A 26 8.94 20.11 4.44
N SER A 27 7.98 19.25 4.10
CA SER A 27 8.10 17.80 3.80
C SER A 27 8.86 17.45 2.50
N PHE A 28 9.84 18.25 2.06
CA PHE A 28 10.62 17.95 0.84
C PHE A 28 11.63 16.81 1.03
N ILE A 29 12.13 16.60 2.25
CA ILE A 29 12.90 15.40 2.63
C ILE A 29 12.08 14.12 2.44
N GLY A 30 10.78 14.19 2.74
CA GLY A 30 9.93 13.00 2.84
C GLY A 30 9.70 12.31 1.50
N LEU A 31 9.71 13.02 0.37
CA LEU A 31 9.41 12.45 -0.94
C LEU A 31 10.44 11.40 -1.39
N PRO A 32 11.75 11.70 -1.44
CA PRO A 32 12.75 10.68 -1.75
C PRO A 32 12.72 9.47 -0.79
N ILE A 33 12.46 9.70 0.50
CA ILE A 33 12.38 8.63 1.50
C ILE A 33 11.17 7.72 1.24
N LYS A 34 10.00 8.29 0.95
CA LYS A 34 8.79 7.52 0.56
C LYS A 34 9.05 6.66 -0.67
N ILE A 35 9.74 7.21 -1.68
CA ILE A 35 10.13 6.47 -2.89
C ILE A 35 11.10 5.34 -2.53
N THR A 36 12.08 5.56 -1.66
CA THR A 36 13.00 4.50 -1.23
C THR A 36 12.29 3.36 -0.53
N GLY A 37 11.37 3.67 0.37
CA GLY A 37 10.55 2.67 1.04
C GLY A 37 9.73 1.86 0.05
N PHE A 38 9.02 2.55 -0.86
CA PHE A 38 8.16 1.91 -1.85
C PHE A 38 8.93 0.98 -2.81
N VAL A 39 10.15 1.36 -3.22
CA VAL A 39 10.95 0.58 -4.20
C VAL A 39 11.79 -0.51 -3.53
N PHE A 40 12.47 -0.18 -2.44
CA PHE A 40 13.47 -1.08 -1.80
C PHE A 40 12.91 -1.82 -0.57
N GLY A 41 11.69 -1.53 -0.16
CA GLY A 41 11.00 -2.19 0.94
C GLY A 41 11.09 -1.45 2.28
N PRO A 42 10.34 -1.93 3.28
CA PRO A 42 10.08 -1.20 4.53
C PRO A 42 11.33 -0.99 5.39
N ILE A 43 12.19 -2.01 5.51
CA ILE A 43 13.40 -1.95 6.35
C ILE A 43 14.40 -0.93 5.77
N VAL A 44 14.59 -0.96 4.45
CA VAL A 44 15.47 0.01 3.77
C VAL A 44 14.91 1.42 3.93
N GLY A 45 13.59 1.60 3.82
CA GLY A 45 12.92 2.88 4.06
C GLY A 45 13.12 3.45 5.47
N ILE A 46 13.10 2.61 6.51
CA ILE A 46 13.40 3.03 7.89
C ILE A 46 14.83 3.54 8.00
N ILE A 47 15.79 2.74 7.53
CA ILE A 47 17.22 3.05 7.64
C ILE A 47 17.54 4.33 6.86
N THR A 48 17.00 4.48 5.65
CA THR A 48 17.20 5.69 4.85
C THR A 48 16.60 6.92 5.52
N GLY A 49 15.44 6.79 6.17
CA GLY A 49 14.81 7.89 6.91
C GLY A 49 15.63 8.34 8.13
N ILE A 50 16.05 7.41 8.97
CA ILE A 50 16.86 7.70 10.17
C ILE A 50 18.18 8.34 9.76
N LEU A 51 18.89 7.75 8.79
CA LEU A 51 20.17 8.29 8.34
C LEU A 51 20.02 9.65 7.66
N ALA A 52 18.98 9.85 6.86
CA ALA A 52 18.73 11.13 6.21
C ALA A 52 18.51 12.24 7.24
N ASP A 53 17.76 11.98 8.31
CA ASP A 53 17.54 12.96 9.38
C ASP A 53 18.80 13.24 10.20
N LEU A 54 19.55 12.19 10.59
CA LEU A 54 20.81 12.35 11.34
C LEU A 54 21.87 13.13 10.55
N ILE A 55 22.04 12.84 9.25
CA ILE A 55 22.99 13.56 8.39
C ILE A 55 22.53 15.00 8.18
N SER A 56 21.22 15.20 7.99
CA SER A 56 20.63 16.54 7.85
C SER A 56 20.86 17.39 9.11
N PHE A 57 20.72 16.78 10.29
CA PHE A 57 21.02 17.41 11.57
C PHE A 57 22.51 17.71 11.73
N ALA A 58 23.40 16.80 11.33
CA ALA A 58 24.85 17.02 11.41
C ALA A 58 25.32 18.19 10.52
N LEU A 59 24.70 18.37 9.35
CA LEU A 59 25.04 19.45 8.41
C LEU A 59 24.38 20.78 8.77
N VAL A 60 23.17 20.76 9.35
CA VAL A 60 22.44 21.93 9.80
C VAL A 60 21.95 21.66 11.23
N PRO A 61 22.79 21.94 12.25
CA PRO A 61 22.43 21.69 13.63
C PRO A 61 21.23 22.56 14.01
N THR A 62 20.11 21.89 14.29
CA THR A 62 18.86 22.51 14.77
C THR A 62 18.51 21.88 16.13
N TYR A 63 17.26 21.99 16.61
CA TYR A 63 16.82 21.19 17.76
C TYR A 63 16.58 19.75 17.33
N TYR A 64 17.24 18.79 18.00
CA TYR A 64 17.03 17.36 17.75
C TYR A 64 15.78 16.89 18.50
N ASN A 65 14.85 16.27 17.79
CA ASN A 65 13.67 15.65 18.36
C ASN A 65 13.55 14.21 17.84
N VAL A 66 13.60 13.24 18.75
CA VAL A 66 13.48 11.81 18.45
C VAL A 66 12.15 11.49 17.78
N LEU A 67 11.06 12.18 18.14
CA LEU A 67 9.75 12.00 17.52
C LEU A 67 9.77 12.37 16.03
N TYR A 68 10.55 13.38 15.66
CA TYR A 68 10.72 13.77 14.26
C TYR A 68 11.50 12.71 13.48
N THR A 69 12.61 12.21 14.04
CA THR A 69 13.37 11.10 13.42
C THR A 69 12.48 9.87 13.22
N LEU A 70 11.62 9.56 14.20
CA LEU A 70 10.66 8.46 14.10
C LEU A 70 9.61 8.72 13.02
N ALA A 71 9.06 9.93 12.93
CA ALA A 71 8.10 10.29 11.88
C ALA A 71 8.71 10.16 10.48
N VAL A 72 9.97 10.58 10.30
CA VAL A 72 10.71 10.43 9.03
C VAL A 72 11.01 8.96 8.71
N ALA A 73 11.34 8.14 9.72
CA ALA A 73 11.52 6.70 9.55
C ALA A 73 10.22 6.00 9.12
N VAL A 74 9.09 6.37 9.76
CA VAL A 74 7.76 5.85 9.43
C VAL A 74 7.32 6.27 8.03
N ALA A 75 7.71 7.47 7.58
CA ALA A 75 7.49 7.93 6.21
C ALA A 75 8.19 7.06 5.15
N GLY A 76 9.27 6.35 5.50
CA GLY A 76 9.88 5.32 4.65
C GLY A 76 9.26 3.94 4.86
N PHE A 77 8.88 3.59 6.09
CA PHE A 77 8.30 2.30 6.43
C PHE A 77 6.95 2.04 5.76
N VAL A 78 5.99 2.96 5.91
CA VAL A 78 4.59 2.77 5.47
C VAL A 78 4.48 2.54 3.96
N PRO A 79 5.15 3.33 3.08
CA PRO A 79 5.14 3.05 1.64
C PRO A 79 5.76 1.70 1.29
N GLY A 80 6.81 1.28 2.00
CA GLY A 80 7.44 -0.02 1.77
C GLY A 80 6.57 -1.19 2.20
N LEU A 81 5.84 -1.06 3.30
CA LEU A 81 4.88 -2.07 3.74
C LEU A 81 3.71 -2.19 2.74
N ALA A 82 3.21 -1.07 2.23
CA ALA A 82 2.16 -1.07 1.21
C ALA A 82 2.65 -1.69 -0.10
N ALA A 83 3.86 -1.36 -0.56
CA ALA A 83 4.46 -2.00 -1.73
C ALA A 83 4.56 -3.53 -1.54
N TYR A 84 5.07 -3.97 -0.39
CA TYR A 84 5.15 -5.40 -0.06
C TYR A 84 3.76 -6.08 -0.08
N TYR A 85 2.73 -5.43 0.45
CA TYR A 85 1.36 -5.96 0.42
C TYR A 85 0.80 -6.05 -1.00
N PHE A 86 0.91 -5.00 -1.81
CA PHE A 86 0.31 -4.95 -3.14
C PHE A 86 1.07 -5.71 -4.22
N PHE A 87 2.39 -5.88 -4.08
CA PHE A 87 3.21 -6.62 -5.04
C PHE A 87 3.45 -8.05 -4.56
N ASN A 88 4.06 -8.26 -3.39
CA ASN A 88 4.45 -9.60 -2.95
C ASN A 88 3.26 -10.45 -2.51
N LEU A 89 2.41 -9.97 -1.60
CA LEU A 89 1.28 -10.75 -1.10
C LEU A 89 0.23 -10.96 -2.19
N ASN A 90 -0.10 -9.91 -2.95
CA ASN A 90 -1.02 -10.02 -4.07
C ASN A 90 -0.52 -11.01 -5.14
N GLU A 91 0.77 -10.99 -5.47
CA GLU A 91 1.33 -11.99 -6.37
C GLU A 91 1.25 -13.39 -5.76
N LEU A 92 1.58 -13.57 -4.48
CA LEU A 92 1.53 -14.90 -3.86
C LEU A 92 0.11 -15.51 -3.87
N PHE A 93 -0.91 -14.74 -3.52
CA PHE A 93 -2.29 -15.23 -3.46
C PHE A 93 -3.00 -15.28 -4.81
N PHE A 94 -2.73 -14.32 -5.69
CA PHE A 94 -3.51 -14.12 -6.92
C PHE A 94 -2.69 -14.28 -8.20
N SER A 95 -1.39 -14.59 -8.12
CA SER A 95 -0.59 -14.88 -9.31
C SER A 95 -1.08 -16.13 -10.00
N ARG A 96 -1.20 -15.98 -11.32
CA ARG A 96 -1.48 -17.08 -12.23
C ARG A 96 -0.39 -18.14 -12.16
N LYS A 97 0.88 -17.74 -12.08
CA LYS A 97 2.03 -18.67 -12.07
C LYS A 97 1.93 -19.61 -10.87
N TYR A 98 1.64 -19.06 -9.69
CA TYR A 98 1.48 -19.84 -8.47
C TYR A 98 0.27 -20.79 -8.56
N ARG A 99 -0.88 -20.33 -9.07
CA ARG A 99 -2.06 -21.19 -9.25
C ARG A 99 -1.83 -22.32 -10.26
N ILE A 100 -1.16 -22.04 -11.38
CA ILE A 100 -0.78 -23.06 -12.36
C ILE A 100 0.16 -24.07 -11.72
N TYR A 101 1.19 -23.61 -10.98
CA TYR A 101 2.12 -24.48 -10.28
C TYR A 101 1.41 -25.42 -9.31
N LYS A 102 0.49 -24.90 -8.48
CA LYS A 102 -0.30 -25.70 -7.54
C LYS A 102 -1.20 -26.71 -8.24
N TYR A 103 -1.85 -26.33 -9.34
CA TYR A 103 -2.65 -27.27 -10.13
C TYR A 103 -1.81 -28.34 -10.82
N LYS A 104 -0.61 -28.00 -11.32
CA LYS A 104 0.33 -28.99 -11.89
C LYS A 104 0.75 -30.02 -10.85
N GLN A 105 1.15 -29.59 -9.64
CA GLN A 105 1.44 -30.51 -8.54
C GLN A 105 0.25 -31.42 -8.19
N THR A 106 -0.97 -30.87 -8.22
CA THR A 106 -2.19 -31.64 -7.96
C THR A 106 -2.43 -32.69 -9.05
N VAL A 107 -2.21 -32.33 -10.32
CA VAL A 107 -2.29 -33.26 -11.46
C VAL A 107 -1.24 -34.36 -11.33
N ASP A 108 0.01 -34.03 -10.99
CA ASP A 108 1.09 -35.01 -10.82
C ASP A 108 0.77 -36.00 -9.70
N PHE A 109 0.19 -35.52 -8.59
CA PHE A 109 -0.27 -36.37 -7.49
C PHE A 109 -1.39 -37.34 -7.92
N PHE A 110 -2.36 -36.89 -8.73
CA PHE A 110 -3.41 -37.77 -9.25
C PHE A 110 -2.90 -38.72 -10.33
N LYS A 111 -1.87 -38.36 -11.10
CA LYS A 111 -1.22 -39.25 -12.07
C LYS A 111 -0.54 -40.43 -11.38
N ILE A 112 0.07 -40.20 -10.21
CA ILE A 112 0.64 -41.28 -9.39
C ILE A 112 -0.46 -42.25 -8.93
N GLN A 113 -1.54 -41.74 -8.33
CA GLN A 113 -2.66 -42.59 -7.89
C GLN A 113 -3.35 -43.33 -9.04
N PHE A 114 -3.47 -42.69 -10.21
CA PHE A 114 -3.98 -43.32 -11.41
C PHE A 114 -3.11 -44.51 -11.83
N SER A 115 -1.78 -44.37 -11.78
CA SER A 115 -0.86 -45.47 -12.10
C SER A 115 -0.95 -46.64 -11.11
N GLU A 116 -1.19 -46.37 -9.83
CA GLU A 116 -1.43 -47.40 -8.81
C GLU A 116 -2.77 -48.11 -9.01
N ALA A 117 -3.83 -47.38 -9.35
CA ALA A 117 -5.14 -47.94 -9.66
C ALA A 117 -5.12 -48.81 -10.92
N LEU A 118 -4.33 -48.41 -11.93
CA LEU A 118 -4.11 -49.19 -13.14
C LEU A 118 -3.40 -50.52 -12.86
N ALA A 119 -2.44 -50.53 -11.92
CA ALA A 119 -1.78 -51.76 -11.49
C ALA A 119 -2.69 -52.70 -10.67
N ARG A 120 -3.76 -52.17 -10.06
CA ARG A 120 -4.74 -52.93 -9.26
C ARG A 120 -5.99 -53.34 -10.05
N GLU A 121 -6.08 -52.97 -11.32
CA GLU A 121 -7.23 -53.22 -12.21
C GLU A 121 -8.59 -52.71 -11.66
N ASN A 122 -8.59 -51.68 -10.82
CA ASN A 122 -9.83 -51.12 -10.28
C ASN A 122 -10.44 -50.08 -11.24
N SER A 123 -11.53 -50.47 -11.92
CA SER A 123 -12.18 -49.66 -12.96
C SER A 123 -12.82 -48.35 -12.46
N GLU A 124 -13.36 -48.34 -11.23
CA GLU A 124 -14.03 -47.16 -10.66
C GLU A 124 -13.01 -46.05 -10.31
N ASP A 125 -11.91 -46.43 -9.66
CA ASP A 125 -10.82 -45.51 -9.29
C ASP A 125 -10.11 -44.94 -10.53
N LEU A 126 -9.92 -45.77 -11.56
CA LEU A 126 -9.38 -45.38 -12.86
C LEU A 126 -10.19 -44.24 -13.48
N GLN A 127 -11.51 -44.39 -13.53
CA GLN A 127 -12.39 -43.37 -14.08
C GLN A 127 -12.34 -42.09 -13.24
N TYR A 128 -12.46 -42.19 -11.91
CA TYR A 128 -12.42 -41.04 -11.01
C TYR A 128 -11.14 -40.20 -11.15
N PHE A 129 -9.96 -40.85 -11.12
CA PHE A 129 -8.70 -40.12 -11.25
C PHE A 129 -8.51 -39.52 -12.64
N SER A 130 -8.96 -40.19 -13.71
CA SER A 130 -8.93 -39.65 -15.07
C SER A 130 -9.75 -38.35 -15.21
N GLU A 131 -10.95 -38.33 -14.62
CA GLU A 131 -11.82 -37.15 -14.64
C GLU A 131 -11.21 -36.00 -13.83
N LYS A 132 -10.59 -36.29 -12.68
CA LYS A 132 -9.89 -35.28 -11.87
C LYS A 132 -8.70 -34.69 -12.59
N ILE A 133 -7.88 -35.52 -13.25
CA ILE A 133 -6.74 -35.06 -14.05
C ILE A 133 -7.22 -34.14 -15.16
N ALA A 134 -8.20 -34.58 -15.97
CA ALA A 134 -8.76 -33.78 -17.06
C ALA A 134 -9.33 -32.43 -16.55
N PHE A 135 -10.05 -32.45 -15.43
CA PHE A 135 -10.61 -31.25 -14.82
C PHE A 135 -9.55 -30.21 -14.44
N TYR A 136 -8.43 -30.63 -13.82
CA TYR A 136 -7.35 -29.73 -13.45
C TYR A 136 -6.51 -29.28 -14.66
N GLU A 137 -6.30 -30.14 -15.65
CA GLU A 137 -5.62 -29.77 -16.90
C GLU A 137 -6.40 -28.69 -17.67
N VAL A 138 -7.73 -28.84 -17.79
CA VAL A 138 -8.59 -27.80 -18.39
C VAL A 138 -8.47 -26.47 -17.62
N LYS A 139 -8.41 -26.50 -16.28
CA LYS A 139 -8.21 -25.29 -15.47
C LYS A 139 -6.85 -24.63 -15.71
N ILE A 140 -5.79 -25.42 -15.92
CA ILE A 140 -4.46 -24.90 -16.26
C ILE A 140 -4.51 -24.20 -17.62
N ILE A 141 -5.07 -24.85 -18.64
CA ILE A 141 -5.19 -24.30 -20.00
C ILE A 141 -5.98 -22.98 -19.97
N LEU A 142 -7.12 -22.94 -19.29
CA LEU A 142 -7.93 -21.73 -19.12
C LEU A 142 -7.16 -20.57 -18.47
N LEU A 143 -6.30 -20.88 -17.50
CA LEU A 143 -5.45 -19.87 -16.86
C LEU A 143 -4.34 -19.40 -17.79
N GLU A 144 -3.69 -20.29 -18.54
CA GLU A 144 -2.64 -19.96 -19.51
C GLU A 144 -3.18 -19.07 -20.65
N THR A 145 -4.40 -19.33 -21.14
CA THR A 145 -5.01 -18.55 -22.23
C THR A 145 -5.41 -17.12 -21.78
N LYS A 146 -5.81 -16.92 -20.53
CA LYS A 146 -6.28 -15.61 -20.04
C LYS A 146 -5.12 -14.62 -19.92
N LYS A 147 -4.92 -13.69 -20.85
CA LYS A 147 -3.80 -12.73 -20.81
C LYS A 147 -3.81 -11.77 -19.59
N LYS A 148 -4.97 -11.30 -19.13
CA LYS A 148 -5.08 -10.29 -18.04
C LYS A 148 -5.28 -10.92 -16.65
N PRO A 149 -4.47 -10.59 -15.62
CA PRO A 149 -4.66 -11.09 -14.25
C PRO A 149 -5.78 -10.33 -13.52
N MET A 150 -7.04 -10.58 -13.89
CA MET A 150 -8.21 -9.87 -13.33
C MET A 150 -8.32 -10.01 -11.81
N ALA A 151 -7.91 -11.14 -11.23
CA ALA A 151 -7.95 -11.36 -9.79
C ALA A 151 -7.04 -10.38 -9.02
N MET A 152 -5.80 -10.17 -9.49
CA MET A 152 -4.86 -9.22 -8.88
C MET A 152 -5.36 -7.76 -8.97
N ILE A 153 -6.00 -7.40 -10.09
CA ILE A 153 -6.58 -6.07 -10.31
C ILE A 153 -7.76 -5.85 -9.36
N ASN A 154 -8.67 -6.82 -9.27
CA ASN A 154 -9.84 -6.73 -8.39
C ASN A 154 -9.43 -6.68 -6.92
N PHE A 155 -8.45 -7.48 -6.50
CA PHE A 155 -7.91 -7.44 -5.16
C PHE A 155 -7.35 -6.05 -4.83
N ALA A 156 -6.47 -5.51 -5.68
CA ALA A 156 -5.85 -4.21 -5.48
C ALA A 156 -6.89 -3.07 -5.44
N PHE A 157 -7.92 -3.14 -6.27
CA PHE A 157 -9.00 -2.16 -6.27
C PHE A 157 -9.84 -2.22 -4.99
N ILE A 158 -10.26 -3.42 -4.58
CA ILE A 158 -11.08 -3.60 -3.39
C ILE A 158 -10.28 -3.20 -2.15
N SER A 159 -9.03 -3.63 -2.03
CA SER A 159 -8.18 -3.27 -0.90
C SER A 159 -8.01 -1.75 -0.77
N ALA A 160 -7.74 -1.05 -1.87
CA ALA A 160 -7.61 0.41 -1.85
C ALA A 160 -8.90 1.12 -1.37
N ILE A 161 -10.07 0.69 -1.86
CA ILE A 161 -11.36 1.24 -1.39
C ILE A 161 -11.58 0.95 0.09
N VAL A 162 -11.32 -0.28 0.54
CA VAL A 162 -11.48 -0.67 1.95
C VAL A 162 -10.62 0.21 2.85
N PHE A 163 -9.34 0.45 2.50
CA PHE A 163 -8.47 1.33 3.27
C PHE A 163 -8.96 2.78 3.29
N LEU A 164 -9.41 3.33 2.16
CA LEU A 164 -9.94 4.70 2.10
C LEU A 164 -11.23 4.85 2.92
N VAL A 165 -12.14 3.87 2.85
CA VAL A 165 -13.39 3.87 3.63
C VAL A 165 -13.10 3.73 5.12
N LEU A 166 -12.20 2.81 5.49
CA LEU A 166 -11.76 2.64 6.88
C LEU A 166 -11.21 3.95 7.43
N GLN A 167 -10.47 4.71 6.63
CA GLN A 167 -9.92 5.98 7.04
C GLN A 167 -11.00 7.04 7.28
N ILE A 168 -12.00 7.13 6.40
CA ILE A 168 -13.17 8.00 6.60
C ILE A 168 -13.89 7.62 7.90
N ILE A 169 -14.07 6.33 8.17
CA ILE A 169 -14.71 5.84 9.41
C ILE A 169 -13.90 6.26 10.63
N ILE A 170 -12.57 6.11 10.61
CA ILE A 170 -11.70 6.52 11.72
C ILE A 170 -11.79 8.03 11.97
N ILE A 171 -11.74 8.84 10.92
CA ILE A 171 -11.87 10.31 11.03
C ILE A 171 -13.22 10.66 11.67
N VAL A 172 -14.31 10.11 11.15
CA VAL A 172 -15.65 10.36 11.70
C VAL A 172 -15.76 9.90 13.15
N ALA A 173 -15.19 8.73 13.51
CA ALA A 173 -15.19 8.21 14.87
C ALA A 173 -14.42 9.12 15.84
N ILE A 174 -13.23 9.60 15.46
CA ILE A 174 -12.43 10.52 16.27
C ILE A 174 -13.21 11.83 16.50
N PHE A 175 -13.69 12.45 15.42
CA PHE A 175 -14.39 13.72 15.54
C PHE A 175 -15.73 13.58 16.25
N SER A 176 -16.46 12.46 16.11
CA SER A 176 -17.74 12.24 16.81
C SER A 176 -17.62 12.40 18.32
N LYS A 177 -16.50 11.95 18.91
CA LYS A 177 -16.20 12.02 20.35
C LYS A 177 -15.68 13.39 20.82
N LEU A 178 -15.36 14.30 19.92
CA LEU A 178 -14.80 15.61 20.27
C LEU A 178 -15.92 16.60 20.63
N ASP A 179 -15.75 17.38 21.70
CA ASP A 179 -16.72 18.41 22.09
C ASP A 179 -16.80 19.57 21.09
N ASN A 180 -18.01 20.11 20.92
CA ASN A 180 -18.28 21.19 19.97
C ASN A 180 -17.60 22.51 20.37
N SER A 181 -17.34 22.71 21.67
CA SER A 181 -16.74 23.93 22.23
C SER A 181 -15.32 24.22 21.69
N ILE A 182 -14.60 23.19 21.26
CA ILE A 182 -13.25 23.31 20.66
C ILE A 182 -13.30 24.02 19.31
N PHE A 183 -14.42 23.93 18.59
CA PHE A 183 -14.57 24.54 17.27
C PHE A 183 -15.10 25.98 17.35
N GLU A 184 -15.81 26.35 18.41
CA GLU A 184 -16.40 27.69 18.55
C GLU A 184 -15.34 28.80 18.69
N HIS A 185 -14.20 28.48 19.30
CA HIS A 185 -13.08 29.42 19.51
C HIS A 185 -12.12 29.51 18.30
N ASN A 186 -12.34 28.71 17.26
CA ASN A 186 -11.45 28.64 16.11
C ASN A 186 -11.81 29.70 15.05
N ARG A 187 -10.78 30.45 14.60
CA ARG A 187 -10.97 31.59 13.69
C ARG A 187 -11.43 31.20 12.29
N PHE A 188 -11.09 29.99 11.84
CA PHE A 188 -11.36 29.52 10.47
C PHE A 188 -12.53 28.55 10.36
N ILE A 189 -12.77 27.68 11.35
CA ILE A 189 -13.78 26.62 11.26
C ILE A 189 -14.57 26.57 12.56
N LYS A 190 -15.77 27.15 12.51
CA LYS A 190 -16.68 27.28 13.66
C LYS A 190 -17.64 26.10 13.83
N ASN A 191 -17.75 25.24 12.82
CA ASN A 191 -18.69 24.13 12.80
C ASN A 191 -17.95 22.79 12.64
N LYS A 192 -18.09 21.92 13.64
CA LYS A 192 -17.55 20.55 13.65
C LYS A 192 -17.97 19.74 12.42
N THR A 193 -19.24 19.79 12.06
CA THR A 193 -19.78 19.03 10.91
C THR A 193 -19.12 19.48 9.60
N PHE A 194 -18.90 20.79 9.45
CA PHE A 194 -18.20 21.33 8.29
C PHE A 194 -16.73 20.87 8.24
N TYR A 195 -16.03 20.83 9.39
CA TYR A 195 -14.66 20.32 9.47
C TYR A 195 -14.57 18.84 9.02
N VAL A 196 -15.49 18.01 9.51
CA VAL A 196 -15.55 16.58 9.15
C VAL A 196 -15.85 16.40 7.66
N ILE A 197 -16.78 17.17 7.09
CA ILE A 197 -17.07 17.12 5.65
C ILE A 197 -15.84 17.54 4.85
N LEU A 198 -15.17 18.62 5.23
CA LEU A 198 -14.00 19.13 4.52
C LEU A 198 -12.85 18.09 4.52
N THR A 199 -12.55 17.50 5.67
CA THR A 199 -11.48 16.48 5.79
C THR A 199 -11.82 15.18 5.07
N THR A 200 -13.08 14.73 5.13
CA THR A 200 -13.51 13.50 4.44
C THR A 200 -13.65 13.69 2.92
N SER A 201 -13.87 14.90 2.44
CA SER A 201 -14.03 15.20 1.00
C SER A 201 -12.81 14.78 0.16
N GLY A 202 -11.60 14.93 0.68
CA GLY A 202 -10.37 14.50 0.01
C GLY A 202 -10.34 12.98 -0.23
N PHE A 203 -10.70 12.20 0.78
CA PHE A 203 -10.77 10.73 0.68
C PHE A 203 -11.90 10.28 -0.25
N ILE A 204 -13.06 10.96 -0.21
CA ILE A 204 -14.16 10.70 -1.15
C ILE A 204 -13.70 10.98 -2.60
N GLY A 205 -12.99 12.08 -2.83
CA GLY A 205 -12.39 12.40 -4.12
C GLY A 205 -11.43 11.31 -4.61
N MET A 206 -10.59 10.77 -3.73
CA MET A 206 -9.71 9.63 -4.05
C MET A 206 -10.50 8.36 -4.41
N ILE A 207 -11.60 8.06 -3.70
CA ILE A 207 -12.48 6.92 -4.03
C ILE A 207 -13.07 7.10 -5.44
N VAL A 208 -13.61 8.28 -5.74
CA VAL A 208 -14.16 8.59 -7.08
C VAL A 208 -13.08 8.42 -8.15
N PHE A 209 -11.87 8.94 -7.91
CA PHE A 209 -10.75 8.77 -8.82
C PHE A 209 -10.40 7.29 -9.06
N VAL A 210 -10.33 6.48 -8.00
CA VAL A 210 -10.04 5.04 -8.10
C VAL A 210 -11.11 4.31 -8.92
N VAL A 211 -12.39 4.64 -8.71
CA VAL A 211 -13.51 4.07 -9.47
C VAL A 211 -13.43 4.46 -10.95
N LEU A 212 -13.23 5.75 -11.26
CA LEU A 212 -13.07 6.21 -12.63
C LEU A 212 -11.86 5.56 -13.30
N TYR A 213 -10.73 5.51 -12.62
CA TYR A 213 -9.51 4.92 -13.16
C TYR A 213 -9.66 3.42 -13.49
N ARG A 214 -10.48 2.69 -12.71
CA ARG A 214 -10.86 1.31 -13.04
C ARG A 214 -11.65 1.21 -14.33
N LEU A 215 -12.60 2.12 -14.57
CA LEU A 215 -13.42 2.13 -15.79
C LEU A 215 -12.60 2.45 -17.04
N PHE A 216 -11.60 3.34 -16.92
CA PHE A 216 -10.74 3.74 -18.03
C PHE A 216 -9.51 2.83 -18.24
N LEU A 217 -9.42 1.69 -17.54
CA LEU A 217 -8.26 0.80 -17.61
C LEU A 217 -8.17 0.09 -18.98
N ARG A 218 -7.39 0.67 -19.91
CA ARG A 218 -7.28 0.12 -21.27
C ARG A 218 -6.31 -1.06 -21.38
N LYS A 219 -5.06 -0.97 -20.90
CA LYS A 219 -4.04 -2.03 -21.12
C LYS A 219 -2.95 -2.23 -20.05
N LYS A 220 -2.55 -1.21 -19.28
CA LYS A 220 -1.42 -1.28 -18.33
C LYS A 220 -1.87 -1.65 -16.90
N TYR A 221 -1.99 -2.95 -16.61
CA TYR A 221 -2.45 -3.42 -15.30
C TYR A 221 -1.43 -3.26 -14.17
N GLN A 222 -0.12 -3.28 -14.47
CA GLN A 222 0.95 -3.04 -13.48
C GLN A 222 0.85 -1.62 -12.91
N THR A 223 0.75 -0.62 -13.79
CA THR A 223 0.52 0.79 -13.40
C THR A 223 -0.76 0.97 -12.59
N PHE A 224 -1.78 0.15 -12.82
CA PHE A 224 -2.98 0.17 -11.98
C PHE A 224 -2.71 -0.28 -10.55
N ILE A 225 -2.02 -1.42 -10.38
CA ILE A 225 -1.66 -1.94 -9.06
C ILE A 225 -0.73 -0.97 -8.34
N GLU A 226 0.24 -0.38 -9.04
CA GLU A 226 1.13 0.66 -8.52
C GLU A 226 0.35 1.87 -7.98
N ILE A 227 -0.61 2.40 -8.75
CA ILE A 227 -1.42 3.54 -8.32
C ILE A 227 -2.30 3.18 -7.13
N MET A 228 -2.90 1.99 -7.09
CA MET A 228 -3.68 1.54 -5.92
C MET A 228 -2.82 1.45 -4.66
N ALA A 229 -1.59 0.95 -4.79
CA ALA A 229 -0.63 0.89 -3.69
C ALA A 229 -0.24 2.31 -3.22
N ILE A 230 -0.01 3.23 -4.16
CA ILE A 230 0.32 4.63 -3.87
C ILE A 230 -0.77 5.33 -3.09
N ILE A 231 -2.02 5.24 -3.56
CA ILE A 231 -3.17 5.86 -2.90
C ILE A 231 -3.35 5.29 -1.49
N THR A 232 -3.20 3.97 -1.34
CA THR A 232 -3.35 3.30 -0.05
C THR A 232 -2.30 3.73 0.96
N PHE A 233 -1.02 3.77 0.59
CA PHE A 233 0.01 4.18 1.54
C PHE A 233 -0.07 5.66 1.87
N CYS A 234 -0.45 6.52 0.92
CA CYS A 234 -0.65 7.95 1.18
C CYS A 234 -1.72 8.15 2.25
N ALA A 235 -2.84 7.43 2.14
CA ALA A 235 -3.89 7.46 3.15
C ALA A 235 -3.35 7.02 4.52
N ILE A 236 -2.77 5.82 4.62
CA ILE A 236 -2.28 5.28 5.90
C ILE A 236 -1.21 6.19 6.52
N LEU A 237 -0.27 6.68 5.71
CA LEU A 237 0.83 7.52 6.18
C LEU A 237 0.33 8.83 6.79
N GLU A 238 -0.69 9.45 6.19
CA GLU A 238 -1.26 10.70 6.70
C GLU A 238 -1.84 10.50 8.12
N LEU A 239 -2.52 9.38 8.34
CA LEU A 239 -3.09 9.03 9.64
C LEU A 239 -1.99 8.80 10.68
N VAL A 240 -0.98 8.01 10.34
CA VAL A 240 0.13 7.70 11.26
C VAL A 240 0.93 8.95 11.60
N ASN A 241 1.24 9.80 10.61
CA ASN A 241 1.95 11.05 10.84
C ASN A 241 1.14 12.02 11.70
N THR A 242 -0.17 12.13 11.47
CA THR A 242 -1.04 12.99 12.29
C THR A 242 -1.01 12.55 13.75
N VAL A 243 -1.02 11.25 14.03
CA VAL A 243 -0.93 10.73 15.41
C VAL A 243 0.46 10.98 15.99
N LEU A 244 1.53 10.70 15.26
CA LEU A 244 2.90 10.85 15.76
C LEU A 244 3.29 12.30 16.05
N LEU A 245 2.82 13.24 15.23
CA LEU A 245 3.13 14.67 15.35
C LEU A 245 2.18 15.41 16.30
N ALA A 246 1.13 14.75 16.79
CA ALA A 246 0.21 15.33 17.78
C ALA A 246 0.75 15.27 19.22
N TRP A 247 1.82 14.49 19.47
CA TRP A 247 2.52 14.38 20.75
C TRP A 247 3.82 15.21 20.73
#